data_AF-A0A1X0BTP5-F1
#
_entry.id   AF-A0A1X0BTP5-F1
#
_cell.length_a   1.000
_cell.length_b   1.000
_cell.length_c   1.000
_cell.angle_alpha   90.00
_cell.angle_beta   90.00
_cell.angle_gamma   90.00
#
_symmetry.space_group_name_H-M   'P 1'
#
loop_
_entity.id
_entity.type
_entity.pdbx_description
1 polymer ?
#
loop_
_entity_poly.entity_id
_entity_poly.type
_entity_poly.pdbx_seq_one_letter_code
_entity_poly.pdbx_strand_id
1 'polypeptide(L)'
;MKHPAPLFALTAAGLLLAPMAHADTGDLASAEEAVYAVYEQVQAACTPSSPPQPRSITWETFYPGASGNGVVNDANEGLGGPFAIYYTNPRVGPANDDPSVGRAYGQWNVDLQFC
;
A
#
# COMPACT_ATOMS: atom_id res chain seq x y z
N MET A 1 52.75 22.65 -17.13
CA MET A 1 52.35 21.22 -17.18
C MET A 1 51.37 20.99 -16.02
N LYS A 2 50.28 20.24 -16.05
CA LYS A 2 49.35 19.70 -17.05
C LYS A 2 48.27 19.00 -16.18
N HIS A 3 47.05 19.55 -16.17
CA HIS A 3 45.73 19.00 -15.78
C HIS A 3 45.39 18.49 -14.34
N PRO A 4 44.12 18.68 -13.90
CA PRO A 4 43.59 18.37 -12.57
C PRO A 4 43.02 16.95 -12.46
N ALA A 5 42.90 16.43 -11.24
CA ALA A 5 42.15 15.21 -10.95
C ALA A 5 40.70 15.56 -10.53
N PRO A 6 39.67 14.95 -11.14
CA PRO A 6 38.28 15.19 -10.75
C PRO A 6 37.94 14.39 -9.49
N LEU A 7 37.42 15.08 -8.48
CA LEU A 7 36.67 14.46 -7.39
C LEU A 7 35.36 13.92 -7.98
N PHE A 8 35.29 12.60 -8.12
CA PHE A 8 34.04 11.91 -8.41
C PHE A 8 33.09 12.11 -7.23
N ALA A 9 31.98 12.79 -7.50
CA ALA A 9 30.83 12.83 -6.61
C ALA A 9 30.28 11.39 -6.48
N LEU A 10 30.40 10.81 -5.29
CA LEU A 10 29.68 9.61 -4.91
C LEU A 10 28.22 10.00 -4.68
N THR A 11 27.40 9.86 -5.72
CA THR A 11 25.95 9.87 -5.59
C THR A 11 25.57 8.66 -4.74
N ALA A 12 25.21 8.90 -3.48
CA ALA A 12 24.59 7.88 -2.64
C ALA A 12 23.23 7.55 -3.26
N ALA A 13 23.17 6.46 -4.02
CA ALA A 13 21.91 5.86 -4.41
C ALA A 13 21.21 5.42 -3.12
N GLY A 14 20.24 6.22 -2.68
CA GLY A 14 19.33 5.84 -1.62
C GLY A 14 18.64 4.56 -2.06
N LEU A 15 19.03 3.43 -1.45
CA LEU A 15 18.23 2.22 -1.46
C LEU A 15 16.89 2.61 -0.83
N LEU A 16 15.89 2.87 -1.67
CA LEU A 16 14.49 2.80 -1.27
C LEU A 16 14.32 1.36 -0.78
N LEU A 17 14.39 1.18 0.54
CA LEU A 17 14.00 -0.06 1.18
C LEU A 17 12.55 -0.26 0.75
N ALA A 18 12.31 -1.22 -0.14
CA ALA A 18 10.97 -1.67 -0.45
C ALA A 18 10.29 -1.97 0.91
N PRO A 19 9.06 -1.48 1.15
CA PRO A 19 8.36 -1.78 2.39
C PRO A 19 8.42 -3.30 2.59
N MET A 20 8.88 -3.71 3.78
CA MET A 20 9.03 -5.11 4.07
C MET A 20 7.69 -5.78 3.82
N ALA A 21 7.70 -6.78 2.94
CA ALA A 21 6.57 -7.67 2.71
C ALA A 21 6.23 -8.38 4.03
N HIS A 22 5.48 -7.70 4.90
CA HIS A 22 4.96 -8.29 6.12
C HIS A 22 3.85 -9.26 5.72
N ALA A 23 3.89 -10.45 6.31
CA ALA A 23 2.86 -11.42 6.10
C ALA A 23 1.73 -11.05 7.07
N ASP A 24 0.70 -10.41 6.54
CA ASP A 24 -0.42 -9.89 7.28
C ASP A 24 -1.25 -11.05 7.88
N THR A 25 -2.06 -10.70 8.87
CA THR A 25 -3.02 -11.61 9.53
C THR A 25 -4.36 -11.67 8.79
N GLY A 26 -4.56 -10.81 7.78
CA GLY A 26 -5.82 -10.67 7.07
C GLY A 26 -6.91 -9.98 7.90
N ASP A 27 -6.56 -9.34 9.02
CA ASP A 27 -7.51 -8.57 9.82
C ASP A 27 -7.70 -7.14 9.30
N LEU A 28 -8.68 -6.44 9.87
CA LEU A 28 -9.02 -5.08 9.49
C LEU A 28 -7.85 -4.10 9.65
N ALA A 29 -7.06 -4.24 10.72
CA ALA A 29 -5.95 -3.33 11.00
C ALA A 29 -4.86 -3.46 9.91
N SER A 30 -4.50 -4.69 9.55
CA SER A 30 -3.56 -4.93 8.45
C SER A 30 -4.09 -4.44 7.09
N ALA A 31 -5.41 -4.53 6.87
CA ALA A 31 -6.04 -4.03 5.65
C ALA A 31 -5.98 -2.49 5.58
N GLU A 32 -6.30 -1.80 6.67
CA GLU A 32 -6.25 -0.34 6.74
C GLU A 32 -4.82 0.19 6.59
N GLU A 33 -3.83 -0.47 7.20
CA GLU A 33 -2.42 -0.14 7.02
C GLU A 33 -1.99 -0.25 5.56
N ALA A 34 -2.36 -1.33 4.88
CA ALA A 34 -2.06 -1.52 3.46
C ALA A 34 -2.72 -0.46 2.57
N VAL A 35 -4.00 -0.14 2.82
CA VAL A 35 -4.73 0.89 2.06
C VAL A 35 -4.06 2.25 2.25
N TYR A 36 -3.72 2.67 3.47
CA TYR A 36 -3.05 3.95 3.70
C TYR A 36 -1.67 4.00 3.07
N ALA A 37 -0.85 2.95 3.19
CA ALA A 37 0.48 2.93 2.61
C ALA A 37 0.44 3.11 1.08
N VAL A 38 -0.45 2.38 0.39
CA VAL A 38 -0.61 2.50 -1.06
C VAL A 38 -1.22 3.84 -1.44
N TYR A 39 -2.21 4.32 -0.68
CA TYR A 39 -2.82 5.63 -0.88
C TYR A 39 -1.81 6.77 -0.82
N GLU A 40 -1.03 6.85 0.27
CA GLU A 40 -0.06 7.92 0.47
C GLU A 40 0.99 7.93 -0.65
N GLN A 41 1.46 6.75 -1.06
CA GLN A 41 2.43 6.62 -2.14
C GLN A 41 1.86 7.11 -3.49
N VAL A 42 0.68 6.60 -3.88
CA VAL A 42 0.07 6.90 -5.19
C VAL A 42 -0.40 8.36 -5.23
N GLN A 43 -1.08 8.82 -4.19
CA GLN A 43 -1.63 10.17 -4.14
C GLN A 43 -0.50 11.21 -4.17
N ALA A 44 0.60 11.01 -3.44
CA ALA A 44 1.74 11.91 -3.49
C ALA A 44 2.36 12.02 -4.89
N ALA A 45 2.33 10.93 -5.67
CA ALA A 45 2.81 10.94 -7.06
C ALA A 45 1.83 11.65 -8.01
N CYS A 46 0.52 11.45 -7.82
CA CYS A 46 -0.50 12.06 -8.68
C CYS A 46 -0.73 13.55 -8.40
N THR A 47 -0.61 13.98 -7.15
CA THR A 47 -0.89 15.37 -6.72
C THR A 47 0.29 15.96 -5.97
N PRO A 48 1.45 16.19 -6.63
CA PRO A 48 2.68 16.62 -5.96
C PRO A 48 2.57 17.99 -5.26
N SER A 49 1.63 18.84 -5.69
CA SER A 49 1.36 20.15 -5.06
C SER A 49 0.39 20.08 -3.87
N SER A 50 -0.27 18.93 -3.67
CA SER A 50 -1.28 18.69 -2.63
C SER A 50 -0.96 17.37 -1.93
N PRO A 51 -0.11 17.39 -0.90
CA PRO A 51 0.28 16.17 -0.19
C PRO A 51 -0.94 15.47 0.44
N PRO A 52 -1.01 14.12 0.39
CA PRO A 52 -2.07 13.36 1.04
C PRO A 52 -2.02 13.53 2.56
N GLN A 53 -3.20 13.57 3.17
CA GLN A 53 -3.44 13.61 4.60
C GLN A 53 -4.65 12.71 4.93
N PRO A 54 -4.54 11.38 4.76
CA PRO A 54 -5.63 10.46 5.03
C PRO A 54 -6.07 10.56 6.50
N ARG A 55 -7.38 10.49 6.75
CA ARG A 55 -7.97 10.63 8.09
C ARG A 55 -8.74 9.39 8.52
N SER A 56 -9.47 8.79 7.59
CA SER A 56 -10.30 7.63 7.87
C SER A 56 -10.56 6.83 6.60
N ILE A 57 -10.85 5.55 6.79
CA ILE A 57 -11.43 4.69 5.78
C ILE A 57 -12.91 4.46 6.13
N THR A 58 -13.78 4.62 5.14
CA THR A 58 -15.17 4.19 5.23
C THR A 58 -15.32 2.91 4.43
N TRP A 59 -15.50 1.79 5.12
CA TRP A 59 -15.73 0.49 4.48
C TRP A 59 -17.17 0.39 3.98
N GLU A 60 -17.34 -0.02 2.73
CA GLU A 60 -18.64 -0.48 2.22
C GLU A 60 -18.82 -1.96 2.52
N THR A 61 -17.80 -2.77 2.23
CA THR A 61 -17.73 -4.19 2.60
C THR A 61 -16.33 -4.57 3.05
N PHE A 62 -16.23 -5.44 4.05
CA PHE A 62 -14.96 -6.02 4.49
C PHE A 62 -15.15 -7.47 4.92
N TYR A 63 -14.37 -8.36 4.31
CA TYR A 63 -14.32 -9.79 4.58
C TYR A 63 -12.91 -10.14 5.04
N PRO A 64 -12.69 -10.37 6.36
CA PRO A 64 -11.38 -10.67 6.91
C PRO A 64 -10.71 -11.84 6.18
N GLY A 65 -9.46 -11.63 5.79
CA GLY A 65 -8.64 -12.62 5.09
C GLY A 65 -9.11 -12.93 3.68
N ALA A 66 -9.98 -12.10 3.08
CA ALA A 66 -10.50 -12.34 1.73
C ALA A 66 -10.47 -11.08 0.85
N SER A 67 -11.32 -10.10 1.13
CA SER A 67 -11.48 -8.92 0.26
C SER A 67 -12.23 -7.79 0.97
N GLY A 68 -12.34 -6.64 0.31
CA GLY A 68 -13.15 -5.53 0.78
C GLY A 68 -13.13 -4.37 -0.21
N ASN A 69 -13.96 -3.38 0.04
CA ASN A 69 -13.99 -2.12 -0.70
C ASN A 69 -14.47 -0.98 0.20
N GLY A 70 -14.16 0.24 -0.20
CA GLY A 70 -14.54 1.41 0.56
C GLY A 70 -13.98 2.68 -0.04
N VAL A 71 -13.93 3.72 0.78
CA VAL A 71 -13.46 5.05 0.42
C VAL A 71 -12.41 5.52 1.42
N VAL A 72 -11.26 6.00 0.93
CA VAL A 72 -10.31 6.77 1.73
C VAL A 72 -10.82 8.21 1.82
N ASN A 73 -10.93 8.72 3.04
CA ASN A 73 -11.29 10.12 3.31
C ASN A 73 -10.02 10.88 3.68
N ASP A 74 -9.69 11.88 2.87
CA ASP A 74 -8.55 12.78 3.09
C ASP A 74 -9.00 14.07 3.79
N ALA A 75 -8.09 14.74 4.50
CA ALA A 75 -8.35 16.06 5.06
C ALA A 75 -8.58 17.12 3.96
N ASN A 76 -7.98 16.93 2.79
CA ASN A 76 -8.26 17.73 1.61
C ASN A 76 -9.46 17.14 0.86
N GLU A 77 -10.58 17.87 0.83
CA GLU A 77 -11.83 17.43 0.19
C GLU A 77 -11.72 17.15 -1.32
N GLY A 78 -10.65 17.64 -1.97
CA GLY A 78 -10.35 17.32 -3.37
C GLY A 78 -9.56 16.03 -3.59
N LEU A 79 -9.14 15.35 -2.51
CA LEU A 79 -8.39 14.09 -2.53
C LEU A 79 -9.17 12.96 -1.85
N GLY A 80 -8.62 11.75 -1.96
CA GLY A 80 -9.24 10.52 -1.46
C GLY A 80 -9.95 9.80 -2.59
N GLY A 81 -10.81 8.84 -2.24
CA GLY A 81 -11.61 8.14 -3.24
C GLY A 81 -11.77 6.65 -2.99
N PRO A 82 -12.49 5.97 -3.91
CA PRO A 82 -12.82 4.57 -3.78
C PRO A 82 -11.60 3.66 -3.98
N PHE A 83 -11.61 2.54 -3.27
CA PHE A 83 -10.62 1.47 -3.42
C PHE A 83 -11.29 0.09 -3.32
N ALA A 84 -10.59 -0.92 -3.83
CA ALA A 84 -10.87 -2.33 -3.57
C ALA A 84 -9.61 -3.03 -3.05
N ILE A 85 -9.78 -4.06 -2.23
CA ILE A 85 -8.69 -4.91 -1.75
C ILE A 85 -8.99 -6.39 -1.93
N TYR A 86 -7.93 -7.18 -2.11
CA TYR A 86 -8.00 -8.63 -2.08
C TYR A 86 -6.78 -9.22 -1.35
N TYR A 87 -7.04 -10.23 -0.55
CA TYR A 87 -6.04 -10.92 0.25
C TYR A 87 -5.48 -12.12 -0.50
N THR A 88 -4.17 -12.15 -0.68
CA THR A 88 -3.48 -13.25 -1.35
C THR A 88 -2.55 -13.95 -0.39
N ASN A 89 -2.66 -15.27 -0.30
CA ASN A 89 -1.66 -16.09 0.37
C ASN A 89 -0.67 -16.66 -0.65
N PRO A 90 0.65 -16.39 -0.53
CA PRO A 90 1.63 -16.84 -1.53
C PRO A 90 1.80 -18.36 -1.61
N ARG A 91 1.33 -19.15 -0.62
CA ARG A 91 1.35 -20.62 -0.66
C ARG A 91 0.13 -21.25 -1.33
N VAL A 92 -1.04 -20.60 -1.27
CA VAL A 92 -2.31 -21.22 -1.68
C VAL A 92 -3.12 -20.39 -2.69
N GLY A 93 -2.60 -19.24 -3.11
CA GLY A 93 -3.27 -18.34 -4.06
C GLY A 93 -4.21 -17.34 -3.35
N PRO A 94 -5.21 -16.76 -4.06
CA PRO A 94 -6.22 -15.94 -3.40
C PRO A 94 -6.86 -16.72 -2.26
N ALA A 95 -7.22 -16.02 -1.18
CA ALA A 95 -7.78 -16.68 -0.02
C ALA A 95 -9.02 -17.50 -0.39
N ASN A 96 -8.97 -18.79 -0.06
CA ASN A 96 -10.12 -19.68 -0.11
C ASN A 96 -10.49 -19.99 1.35
N ASP A 97 -11.79 -20.08 1.66
CA ASP A 97 -12.32 -20.35 3.01
C ASP A 97 -11.99 -21.76 3.55
N ASP A 98 -10.94 -22.44 3.06
CA ASP A 98 -10.57 -23.78 3.47
C ASP A 98 -9.92 -23.77 4.88
N PRO A 99 -10.58 -24.32 5.91
CA PRO A 99 -10.05 -24.33 7.28
C PRO A 99 -8.86 -25.29 7.46
N SER A 100 -8.52 -26.11 6.46
CA SER A 100 -7.50 -27.17 6.54
C SER A 100 -6.06 -26.65 6.40
N VAL A 101 -5.88 -25.41 5.94
CA VAL A 101 -4.56 -24.83 5.61
C VAL A 101 -3.93 -23.97 6.72
N GLY A 102 -4.58 -23.87 7.90
CA GLY A 102 -4.11 -23.02 9.01
C GLY A 102 -4.26 -21.52 8.72
N ARG A 103 -4.02 -20.65 9.71
CA ARG A 103 -4.05 -19.19 9.48
C ARG A 103 -2.99 -18.83 8.45
N ALA A 104 -3.43 -18.55 7.24
CA ALA A 104 -2.57 -18.37 6.10
C ALA A 104 -2.08 -16.91 6.09
N TYR A 105 -0.85 -16.65 6.57
CA TYR A 105 -0.23 -15.33 6.47
C TYR A 105 -0.04 -14.91 4.99
N GLY A 106 -0.57 -13.76 4.61
CA GLY A 106 -0.73 -13.31 3.21
C GLY A 106 -0.42 -11.82 3.05
N GLN A 107 -0.80 -11.23 1.92
CA GLN A 107 -0.65 -9.81 1.64
C GLN A 107 -1.95 -9.23 1.12
N TRP A 108 -2.26 -8.00 1.53
CA TRP A 108 -3.30 -7.19 0.92
C TRP A 108 -2.79 -6.56 -0.38
N ASN A 109 -3.54 -6.77 -1.45
CA ASN A 109 -3.38 -6.05 -2.69
C ASN A 109 -4.42 -4.95 -2.72
N VAL A 110 -4.00 -3.72 -3.02
CA VAL A 110 -4.86 -2.53 -3.00
C VAL A 110 -4.99 -1.99 -4.41
N ASP A 111 -6.23 -1.87 -4.88
CA ASP A 111 -6.61 -1.24 -6.14
C ASP A 111 -7.27 0.11 -5.81
N LEU A 112 -6.56 1.20 -6.06
CA LEU A 112 -7.13 2.54 -5.97
C LEU A 112 -7.87 2.82 -7.28
N GLN A 113 -9.15 3.18 -7.21
CA GLN A 113 -9.98 3.39 -8.40
C GLN A 113 -9.92 4.84 -8.89
N PHE A 114 -8.77 5.48 -8.66
CA PHE A 114 -8.47 6.86 -9.01
C PHE A 114 -6.97 6.97 -9.25
N CYS A 115 -6.60 8.04 -9.98
CA CYS A 115 -5.42 8.04 -10.86
C CYS A 115 -5.55 6.96 -11.96
#